data_AF-A0A1M4SLM4-F1
#
_entry.id   AF-A0A1M4SLM4-F1
#
_cell.length_a   1.000
_cell.length_b   1.000
_cell.length_c   1.000
_cell.angle_alpha   90.00
_cell.angle_beta   90.00
_cell.angle_gamma   90.00
#
_symmetry.space_group_name_H-M   'P 1'
#
loop_
_entity.id
_entity.type
_entity.pdbx_description
1 polymer ?
#
loop_
_entity_poly.entity_id
_entity_poly.type
_entity_poly.pdbx_seq_one_letter_code
_entity_poly.pdbx_strand_id
1 'polypeptide(L)' 'MIVKLILGPTAWDRVLAFSSMSSKISIISLVYAIINNFIVMIDIIIIFLVLNLWGVVIISRFLERGRK' A
#
# COMPACT_ATOMS: atom_id res chain seq x y z
N MET A 1 -7.80 -6.59 -7.44
CA MET A 1 -7.51 -5.45 -6.54
C MET A 1 -8.22 -4.19 -6.98
N ILE A 2 -8.00 -3.71 -8.21
CA ILE A 2 -8.61 -2.48 -8.74
C ILE A 2 -10.15 -2.51 -8.64
N VAL A 3 -10.78 -3.65 -8.99
CA VAL A 3 -12.23 -3.84 -8.84
C VAL A 3 -12.69 -3.70 -7.38
N LYS A 4 -11.96 -4.26 -6.40
CA LYS A 4 -12.30 -4.12 -4.97
C LYS A 4 -11.99 -2.74 -4.40
N LEU A 5 -11.03 -2.02 -4.98
CA LEU A 5 -10.70 -0.65 -4.59
C LEU A 5 -11.83 0.33 -4.96
N ILE A 6 -12.45 0.12 -6.12
CA ILE A 6 -13.52 0.98 -6.65
C ILE A 6 -14.91 0.51 -6.20
N LEU A 7 -15.18 -0.79 -6.29
CA LEU A 7 -16.49 -1.41 -5.97
C LEU A 7 -16.55 -2.06 -4.58
N GLY A 8 -15.54 -1.84 -3.73
CA GLY A 8 -15.53 -2.37 -2.36
C GLY A 8 -16.77 -1.91 -1.60
N PRO A 9 -17.63 -2.83 -1.12
CA PRO A 9 -18.87 -2.49 -0.43
C PRO A 9 -18.60 -1.86 0.94
N THR A 10 -17.49 -2.22 1.59
CA THR A 10 -17.06 -1.60 2.83
C THR A 10 -15.82 -0.72 2.62
N ALA A 11 -15.69 0.34 3.41
CA ALA A 11 -14.48 1.16 3.41
C ALA A 11 -13.22 0.34 3.78
N TRP A 12 -13.38 -0.69 4.63
CA TRP A 12 -12.34 -1.64 4.98
C TRP A 12 -11.81 -2.42 3.77
N ASP A 13 -12.71 -2.92 2.90
CA ASP A 13 -12.31 -3.62 1.67
C ASP A 13 -11.47 -2.75 0.74
N ARG A 14 -11.78 -1.44 0.68
CA ARG A 14 -11.04 -0.49 -0.16
C ARG A 14 -9.63 -0.23 0.37
N VAL A 15 -9.48 -0.09 1.69
CA VAL A 15 -8.17 0.11 2.34
C VAL A 15 -7.30 -1.13 2.18
N LEU A 16 -7.87 -2.32 2.38
CA LEU A 16 -7.16 -3.58 2.14
C LEU A 16 -6.75 -3.70 0.67
N ALA A 17 -7.65 -3.40 -0.28
CA ALA A 17 -7.34 -3.42 -1.70
C ALA A 17 -6.21 -2.43 -2.07
N PHE A 18 -6.18 -1.25 -1.45
CA PHE A 18 -5.14 -0.25 -1.65
C PHE A 18 -3.78 -0.72 -1.13
N SER A 19 -3.71 -1.17 0.12
CA SER A 19 -2.47 -1.67 0.71
C SER A 19 -1.85 -2.80 -0.13
N SER A 20 -2.71 -3.74 -0.50
CA SER A 20 -2.32 -4.91 -1.25
C SER A 20 -1.87 -4.56 -2.68
N MET A 21 -2.43 -3.50 -3.30
CA MET A 21 -1.97 -2.96 -4.59
C MET A 21 -0.62 -2.26 -4.45
N SER A 22 -0.46 -1.41 -3.44
CA SER A 22 0.80 -0.71 -3.16
C SER A 22 1.95 -1.69 -2.96
N SER A 23 1.75 -2.75 -2.16
CA SER A 23 2.78 -3.77 -1.92
C SER A 23 3.19 -4.50 -3.20
N LYS A 24 2.26 -4.80 -4.11
CA LYS A 24 2.60 -5.38 -5.42
C LYS A 24 3.43 -4.43 -6.28
N ILE A 25 3.08 -3.15 -6.30
CA ILE A 25 3.84 -2.12 -7.01
C ILE A 25 5.26 -2.04 -6.44
N SER A 26 5.40 -1.98 -5.11
CA SER A 26 6.71 -1.97 -4.44
C SER A 26 7.56 -3.20 -4.79
N ILE A 27 6.97 -4.39 -4.88
CA ILE A 27 7.68 -5.61 -5.30
C ILE A 27 8.14 -5.52 -6.76
N ILE A 28 7.28 -5.04 -7.66
CA ILE A 28 7.64 -4.86 -9.08
C ILE A 28 8.78 -3.83 -9.19
N SER A 29 8.70 -2.73 -8.45
CA SER A 29 9.76 -1.71 -8.39
C SER A 29 11.07 -2.29 -7.83
N LEU A 30 11.01 -3.19 -6.85
CA LEU A 30 12.19 -3.84 -6.28
C LEU A 30 12.87 -4.75 -7.30
N VAL A 31 12.10 -5.57 -8.02
CA VAL A 31 12.64 -6.41 -9.10
C VAL A 31 13.31 -5.53 -10.16
N TYR A 32 12.67 -4.43 -10.55
CA TYR A 32 13.27 -3.47 -11.48
C TYR A 32 14.56 -2.83 -10.94
N ALA A 33 14.60 -2.45 -9.65
CA ALA A 33 15.79 -1.88 -9.02
C ALA A 33 16.98 -2.86 -9.06
N ILE A 34 16.73 -4.14 -8.77
CA ILE A 34 17.76 -5.18 -8.76
C ILE A 34 18.32 -5.39 -10.17
N ILE A 35 17.46 -5.46 -11.20
CA ILE A 35 17.90 -5.66 -12.59
C ILE A 35 18.80 -4.51 -13.07
N ASN A 36 18.51 -3.28 -12.65
CA ASN A 36 19.26 -2.08 -13.06
C ASN A 36 20.42 -1.72 -12.11
N ASN A 37 20.66 -2.50 -11.05
CA ASN A 37 21.65 -2.21 -9.99
C ASN A 37 21.46 -0.83 -9.32
N PHE A 38 20.22 -0.35 -9.24
CA PHE A 38 19.90 0.95 -8.61
C PHE A 38 19.71 0.78 -7.11
N ILE A 39 20.82 0.72 -6.38
CA ILE A 39 20.85 0.54 -4.92
C ILE A 39 20.04 1.64 -4.20
N VAL A 40 20.16 2.90 -4.64
CA VAL A 40 19.41 4.05 -4.07
C VAL A 40 17.89 3.85 -4.16
N MET A 41 17.41 3.11 -5.18
CA MET A 41 15.99 2.87 -5.35
C MET A 41 15.43 1.91 -4.29
N ILE A 42 16.27 1.03 -3.73
CA ILE A 42 15.89 0.08 -2.69
C ILE A 42 15.51 0.82 -1.41
N ASP A 43 16.29 1.82 -1.01
CA ASP A 43 15.99 2.65 0.17
C ASP A 43 14.65 3.36 0.03
N ILE A 44 14.38 3.92 -1.16
CA ILE A 44 13.12 4.59 -1.48
C ILE A 44 11.95 3.60 -1.38
N ILE A 45 12.09 2.37 -1.90
CA ILE A 45 11.07 1.33 -1.84
C ILE A 45 10.76 0.95 -0.39
N ILE A 46 11.77 0.80 0.45
CA ILE A 46 11.61 0.49 1.88
C ILE A 46 10.80 1.60 2.56
N ILE A 47 11.10 2.86 2.29
CA ILE A 47 10.35 4.01 2.82
C ILE A 47 8.90 3.96 2.36
N PHE A 48 8.64 3.67 1.08
CA PHE A 48 7.27 3.53 0.56
C PHE A 48 6.49 2.39 1.24
N LEU A 49 7.12 1.26 1.53
CA LEU A 49 6.49 0.16 2.25
C LEU A 49 6.10 0.56 3.68
N VAL A 50 6.99 1.26 4.38
CA VAL A 50 6.71 1.78 5.73
C VAL A 50 5.57 2.80 5.68
N LEU A 51 5.60 3.73 4.73
CA LEU A 51 4.52 4.71 4.53
C LEU A 51 3.18 4.04 4.20
N ASN A 52 3.18 2.96 3.41
CA ASN A 52 1.96 2.21 3.14
C ASN A 52 1.35 1.64 4.42
N LEU A 53 2.16 1.02 5.28
CA LEU A 53 1.72 0.48 6.56
C LEU A 53 1.14 1.58 7.45
N TRP A 54 1.84 2.70 7.59
CA TRP A 54 1.36 3.85 8.37
C TRP A 54 0.04 4.41 7.83
N GLY A 55 -0.07 4.59 6.52
CA GLY A 55 -1.30 5.06 5.89
C GLY A 55 -2.50 4.15 6.20
N VAL A 56 -2.31 2.84 6.10
CA VAL A 56 -3.36 1.86 6.43
C VAL A 56 -3.76 1.92 7.90
N VAL A 57 -2.80 2.04 8.82
CA VAL A 57 -3.08 2.16 10.26
C VAL A 57 -3.85 3.43 10.59
N ILE A 58 -3.46 4.56 10.00
CA ILE A 58 -4.13 5.85 10.22
C ILE A 58 -5.59 5.78 9.71
N ILE A 59 -5.79 5.27 8.50
CA ILE A 59 -7.13 5.15 7.92
C ILE A 59 -7.98 4.14 8.70
N SER A 60 -7.39 3.02 9.14
CA SER A 60 -8.04 2.03 10.00
C SER A 60 -8.56 2.67 11.29
N ARG A 61 -7.71 3.42 12.00
CA ARG A 61 -8.10 4.15 13.22
C ARG A 61 -9.17 5.22 12.97
N PHE A 62 -9.12 5.88 11.82
CA PHE A 62 -10.13 6.86 11.43
C PHE A 62 -11.49 6.20 11.19
N LEU A 63 -11.53 5.07 10.48
CA LEU A 63 -12.75 4.29 10.23
C LEU A 63 -13.34 3.72 11.51
N GLU A 64 -12.50 3.32 12.47
CA GLU A 64 -12.92 2.82 13.77
C GLU A 64 -13.60 3.91 14.62
N ARG A 65 -13.10 5.16 14.56
CA ARG A 65 -13.69 6.32 15.25
C ARG A 65 -15.01 6.78 14.65
N GLY A 66 -15.19 6.68 13.33
CA GLY A 66 -16.43 7.07 12.64
C GLY A 66 -17.62 6.11 12.84
N ARG A 67 -17.42 4.99 13.55
CA ARG A 67 -18.46 4.00 13.86
C ARG A 67 -19.09 4.20 15.26
N LYS A 68 -18.68 5.23 16.00
CA LYS A 68 -19.39 5.68 17.21
C LYS A 68 -20.49 6.68 16.86
#